data_AF-A0A842L1B0-F1
#
_entry.id   AF-A0A842L1B0-F1
#
_cell.length_a   1.000
_cell.length_b   1.000
_cell.length_c   1.000
_cell.angle_alpha   90.00
_cell.angle_beta   90.00
_cell.angle_gamma   90.00
#
_symmetry.space_group_name_H-M   'P 1'
#
loop_
_entity.id
_entity.type
_entity.pdbx_description
1 polymer ?
#
loop_
_entity_poly.entity_id
_entity_poly.type
_entity_poly.pdbx_seq_one_letter_code
_entity_poly.pdbx_strand_id
1 'polypeptide(L)'
;GHFSIFTYKNYSYPKFVVYTQNRHIVNLLYSFFNIGKITVKTKSRKKPIYIYSVTKYDELKKVINFFEKHKLQIKYHEFIKFKEFLNRWHPKVQKRSREESIKALEKAVGMYKEGVPVKEIVSKTGVSLNRLYIILKAYNLKRYNKIENV
;
A
#
# COMPACT_ATOMS: atom_id res chain seq x y z
N GLY A 1 -1.05 15.60 -14.65
CA GLY A 1 -0.69 14.56 -13.66
C GLY A 1 -1.74 14.47 -12.57
N HIS A 2 -1.65 13.44 -11.74
CA HIS A 2 -2.51 13.19 -10.59
C HIS A 2 -1.64 12.88 -9.37
N PHE A 3 -1.93 13.55 -8.26
CA PHE A 3 -1.41 13.22 -6.95
C PHE A 3 -2.48 12.41 -6.23
N SER A 4 -2.19 11.16 -5.88
CA SER A 4 -3.21 10.24 -5.38
C SER A 4 -2.71 9.46 -4.17
N ILE A 5 -3.59 9.23 -3.20
CA ILE A 5 -3.31 8.40 -2.02
C ILE A 5 -4.32 7.25 -2.07
N PHE A 6 -3.82 6.04 -2.26
CA PHE A 6 -4.66 4.84 -2.22
C PHE A 6 -4.64 4.26 -0.81
N THR A 7 -5.79 3.91 -0.27
CA THR A 7 -5.88 3.22 1.02
C THR A 7 -6.34 1.79 0.81
N TYR A 8 -5.72 0.85 1.54
CA TYR A 8 -6.15 -0.54 1.59
C TYR A 8 -5.95 -1.07 2.99
N LYS A 9 -7.06 -1.37 3.69
CA LYS A 9 -7.05 -1.68 5.13
C LYS A 9 -6.33 -0.55 5.89
N ASN A 10 -5.29 -0.88 6.65
CA ASN A 10 -4.51 0.06 7.46
C ASN A 10 -3.29 0.62 6.71
N TYR A 11 -3.22 0.44 5.39
CA TYR A 11 -2.09 0.86 4.56
C TYR A 11 -2.50 1.98 3.63
N SER A 12 -1.62 2.98 3.51
CA SER A 12 -1.77 4.08 2.56
C SER A 12 -0.61 4.07 1.57
N TYR A 13 -0.90 4.24 0.29
CA TYR A 13 0.04 4.16 -0.81
C TYR A 13 -0.06 5.45 -1.65
N PRO A 14 0.76 6.45 -1.35
CA PRO A 14 0.85 7.66 -2.16
C PRO A 14 1.45 7.32 -3.54
N LYS A 15 0.96 7.99 -4.57
CA LYS A 15 1.38 7.79 -5.96
C LYS A 15 1.22 9.09 -6.75
N PHE A 16 2.23 9.43 -7.53
CA PHE A 16 2.12 10.41 -8.60
C PHE A 16 1.95 9.68 -9.93
N VAL A 17 1.01 10.12 -10.78
CA VAL A 17 0.66 9.43 -12.02
C VAL A 17 0.33 10.38 -13.16
N VAL A 18 0.69 9.98 -14.37
CA VAL A 18 0.24 10.62 -15.62
C VAL A 18 -0.32 9.55 -16.54
N TYR A 19 -1.57 9.72 -16.97
CA TYR A 19 -2.21 8.91 -17.99
C TYR A 19 -2.18 9.65 -19.32
N THR A 20 -1.82 8.98 -20.41
CA THR A 20 -1.85 9.57 -21.75
C THR A 20 -1.94 8.48 -22.82
N GLN A 21 -2.50 8.81 -23.97
CA GLN A 21 -2.46 7.94 -25.16
C GLN A 21 -1.17 8.16 -25.99
N ASN A 22 -0.37 9.18 -25.65
CA ASN A 22 0.86 9.51 -26.35
C ASN A 22 2.08 8.87 -25.65
N ARG A 23 2.72 7.92 -26.33
CA ARG A 23 3.91 7.21 -25.84
C ARG A 23 5.11 8.14 -25.63
N HIS A 24 5.28 9.15 -26.48
CA HIS A 24 6.42 10.07 -26.37
C HIS A 24 6.38 10.87 -25.07
N ILE A 25 5.19 11.29 -24.62
CA ILE A 25 5.04 12.05 -23.37
C ILE A 25 5.50 11.22 -22.17
N VAL A 26 5.12 9.93 -22.07
CA VAL A 26 5.58 9.11 -20.93
C VAL A 26 7.08 8.82 -20.96
N ASN A 27 7.66 8.67 -22.15
CA ASN A 27 9.10 8.48 -22.32
C ASN A 27 9.86 9.76 -21.92
N LEU A 28 9.38 10.93 -22.33
CA LEU A 28 9.94 12.22 -21.93
C LEU A 28 9.87 12.41 -20.41
N LEU A 29 8.73 12.10 -19.78
CA LEU A 29 8.59 12.19 -18.33
C LEU A 29 9.54 11.25 -17.60
N TYR A 30 9.66 10.00 -18.07
CA TYR A 30 10.57 9.02 -17.49
C TYR A 30 12.04 9.47 -17.63
N SER A 31 12.43 9.96 -18.81
CA SER A 31 13.77 10.49 -19.06
C SER A 31 14.06 11.75 -18.22
N PHE A 32 13.07 12.64 -18.08
CA PHE A 32 13.21 13.91 -17.37
C PHE A 32 13.42 13.70 -15.86
N PHE A 33 12.56 12.90 -15.23
CA PHE A 33 12.68 12.66 -13.79
C PHE A 33 13.68 11.55 -13.43
N ASN A 34 14.02 10.67 -14.38
CA ASN A 34 14.89 9.50 -14.20
C ASN A 34 14.50 8.63 -12.99
N ILE A 35 13.19 8.47 -12.76
CA ILE A 35 12.58 7.69 -11.68
C ILE A 35 11.23 7.13 -12.14
N GLY A 36 10.57 6.34 -11.28
CA GLY A 36 9.24 5.81 -11.57
C GLY A 36 9.25 4.65 -12.56
N LYS A 37 8.08 4.37 -13.13
CA LYS A 37 7.84 3.25 -14.05
C LYS A 37 6.79 3.63 -15.08
N ILE A 38 6.98 3.13 -16.30
CA ILE A 38 5.98 3.18 -17.37
C ILE A 38 5.23 1.84 -17.41
N THR A 39 3.91 1.91 -17.46
CA THR A 39 3.04 0.75 -17.69
C THR A 39 2.07 1.06 -18.82
N VAL A 40 1.63 0.03 -19.53
CA VAL A 40 0.68 0.16 -20.64
C VAL A 40 -0.57 -0.63 -20.29
N LYS A 41 -1.74 0.01 -20.40
CA LYS A 41 -3.03 -0.66 -20.32
C LYS A 41 -3.67 -0.67 -21.69
N THR A 42 -3.90 -1.87 -22.21
CA THR A 42 -4.70 -2.13 -23.40
C THR A 42 -6.01 -2.79 -22.97
N LYS A 43 -7.12 -2.38 -23.58
CA LYS A 43 -8.39 -3.11 -23.55
C LYS A 43 -8.75 -3.44 -24.98
N SER A 44 -9.40 -4.59 -25.21
CA SER A 44 -9.83 -5.01 -26.55
C SER A 44 -10.57 -3.86 -27.27
N ARG A 45 -10.16 -3.59 -28.52
CA ARG A 45 -10.70 -2.52 -29.38
C ARG A 45 -10.50 -1.07 -28.91
N LYS A 46 -9.68 -0.81 -27.88
CA LYS A 46 -9.35 0.57 -27.42
C LYS A 46 -7.89 0.91 -27.66
N LYS A 47 -7.61 2.18 -27.96
CA LYS A 47 -6.24 2.72 -28.03
C LYS A 47 -5.51 2.47 -26.70
N PRO A 48 -4.20 2.13 -26.73
CA PRO A 48 -3.42 1.91 -25.52
C PRO A 48 -3.38 3.18 -24.67
N ILE A 49 -3.44 3.01 -23.35
CA ILE A 49 -3.19 4.08 -22.38
C ILE A 49 -1.84 3.81 -21.73
N TYR A 50 -0.92 4.73 -21.93
CA TYR A 50 0.38 4.76 -21.29
C TYR A 50 0.27 5.47 -19.94
N ILE A 51 0.92 4.90 -18.93
CA ILE A 51 0.83 5.36 -17.55
C ILE A 51 2.26 5.50 -17.01
N TYR A 52 2.69 6.73 -16.83
CA TYR A 52 3.89 7.03 -16.04
C TYR A 52 3.50 7.11 -14.57
N SER A 53 4.26 6.43 -13.70
CA SER A 53 3.95 6.39 -12.27
C SER A 53 5.17 6.40 -11.38
N VAL A 54 5.08 7.15 -10.29
CA VAL A 54 6.07 7.19 -9.21
C VAL A 54 5.38 6.76 -7.92
N THR A 55 5.89 5.72 -7.27
CA THR A 55 5.27 5.13 -6.07
C THR A 55 6.22 4.96 -4.89
N LYS A 56 7.54 4.94 -5.12
CA LYS A 56 8.51 4.78 -4.03
C LYS A 56 8.63 6.10 -3.27
N TYR A 57 8.75 6.01 -1.95
CA TYR A 57 8.82 7.19 -1.07
C TYR A 57 9.94 8.16 -1.45
N ASP A 58 11.18 7.66 -1.64
CA ASP A 58 12.32 8.52 -1.97
C ASP A 58 12.21 9.15 -3.36
N GLU A 59 11.58 8.45 -4.31
CA GLU A 59 11.30 8.99 -5.65
C GLU A 59 10.19 10.04 -5.59
N LEU A 60 9.15 9.83 -4.77
CA LEU A 60 8.09 10.82 -4.55
C LEU A 60 8.60 12.11 -3.92
N LYS A 61 9.62 12.05 -3.05
CA LYS A 61 10.31 13.25 -2.55
C LYS A 61 10.94 14.06 -3.67
N LYS A 62 11.55 13.42 -4.67
CA LYS A 62 12.09 14.12 -5.85
C LYS A 62 11.00 14.82 -6.64
N VAL A 63 9.83 14.19 -6.79
CA VAL A 63 8.66 14.80 -7.42
C VAL A 63 8.16 16.01 -6.63
N ILE A 64 8.10 15.92 -5.29
CA ILE A 64 7.73 17.06 -4.43
C ILE A 64 8.71 18.21 -4.63
N ASN A 65 10.01 17.95 -4.49
CA ASN A 65 11.05 18.98 -4.63
C ASN A 65 10.98 19.71 -5.97
N PHE A 66 10.64 19.00 -7.05
CA PHE A 66 10.41 19.62 -8.35
C PHE A 66 9.24 20.60 -8.33
N PHE A 67 8.06 20.18 -7.85
CA PHE A 67 6.86 21.05 -7.84
C PHE A 67 6.88 22.14 -6.77
N GLU A 68 7.77 22.05 -5.78
CA GLU A 68 8.09 23.17 -4.88
C GLU A 68 8.85 24.28 -5.60
N LYS A 69 9.85 23.91 -6.41
CA LYS A 69 10.64 24.85 -7.22
C LYS A 69 9.85 25.39 -8.41
N HIS A 70 8.96 24.58 -8.97
CA HIS A 70 8.17 24.89 -10.15
C HIS A 70 6.69 24.87 -9.79
N LYS A 71 6.18 26.00 -9.29
CA LYS A 71 4.80 26.12 -8.82
C LYS A 71 3.80 25.72 -9.91
N LEU A 72 2.91 24.82 -9.53
CA LEU A 72 1.76 24.43 -10.35
C LEU A 72 0.74 25.56 -10.42
N GLN A 73 0.32 25.93 -11.63
CA GLN A 73 -0.81 26.84 -11.83
C GLN A 73 -2.16 26.13 -11.60
N ILE A 74 -2.25 24.85 -11.97
CA ILE A 74 -3.46 24.03 -11.85
C ILE A 74 -3.14 22.85 -10.92
N LYS A 75 -4.12 22.45 -10.09
CA LYS A 75 -3.99 21.37 -9.09
C LYS A 75 -2.99 21.64 -7.96
N TYR A 76 -2.63 22.91 -7.72
CA TYR A 76 -1.76 23.28 -6.61
C TYR A 76 -2.27 22.77 -5.26
N HIS A 77 -3.58 22.85 -5.01
CA HIS A 77 -4.17 22.38 -3.77
C HIS A 77 -4.09 20.84 -3.59
N GLU A 78 -4.23 20.06 -4.67
CA GLU A 78 -3.98 18.60 -4.63
C GLU A 78 -2.51 18.31 -4.28
N PHE A 79 -1.59 19.06 -4.89
CA PHE A 79 -0.16 18.93 -4.61
C PHE A 79 0.18 19.24 -3.15
N ILE A 80 -0.35 20.33 -2.58
CA ILE A 80 -0.10 20.70 -1.19
C ILE A 80 -0.59 19.60 -0.23
N LYS A 81 -1.82 19.12 -0.40
CA LYS A 81 -2.36 18.01 0.41
C LYS A 81 -1.51 16.74 0.29
N PHE A 82 -1.04 16.43 -0.91
CA PHE A 82 -0.17 15.28 -1.16
C PHE A 82 1.20 15.43 -0.49
N LYS A 83 1.80 16.62 -0.56
CA LYS A 83 3.06 16.95 0.12
C LYS A 83 2.90 16.83 1.64
N GLU A 84 1.87 17.45 2.21
CA GLU A 84 1.59 17.39 3.65
C GLU A 84 1.41 15.96 4.13
N PHE A 85 0.69 15.14 3.36
CA PHE A 85 0.57 13.71 3.64
C PHE A 85 1.93 13.02 3.63
N LEU A 86 2.75 13.18 2.59
CA LEU A 86 4.06 12.54 2.47
C LEU A 86 5.06 13.00 3.54
N ASN A 87 4.91 14.21 4.09
CA ASN A 87 5.75 14.70 5.18
C ASN A 87 5.44 13.98 6.51
N ARG A 88 4.18 13.62 6.75
CA ARG A 88 3.76 12.87 7.94
C ARG A 88 3.82 11.36 7.75
N TRP A 89 3.75 10.92 6.50
CA TRP A 89 3.75 9.52 6.12
C TRP A 89 5.16 9.03 5.84
N HIS A 90 5.51 7.90 6.45
CA HIS A 90 6.72 7.17 6.08
C HIS A 90 6.36 5.69 5.90
N PRO A 91 6.84 5.02 4.85
CA PRO A 91 6.46 3.63 4.59
C PRO A 91 6.87 2.69 5.73
N LYS A 92 7.95 3.01 6.47
CA LYS A 92 8.36 2.26 7.67
C LYS A 92 7.46 2.48 8.90
N VAL A 93 6.71 3.59 8.96
CA VAL A 93 5.74 3.86 10.06
C VAL A 93 4.51 2.94 9.93
N GLN A 94 4.32 2.26 8.79
CA GLN A 94 3.30 1.21 8.64
C GLN A 94 3.69 -0.12 9.30
N LYS A 95 4.87 -0.22 9.93
CA LYS A 95 5.11 -1.28 10.90
C LYS A 95 4.31 -0.92 12.14
N ARG A 96 3.32 -1.75 12.50
CA ARG A 96 2.76 -1.76 13.87
C ARG A 96 3.91 -1.57 14.86
N SER A 97 3.73 -0.73 15.85
CA SER A 97 4.69 -0.67 16.95
C SER A 97 4.87 -2.09 17.52
N ARG A 98 6.02 -2.36 18.14
CA ARG A 98 6.28 -3.67 18.74
C ARG A 98 5.15 -4.05 19.70
N GLU A 99 4.68 -3.07 20.48
CA GLU A 99 3.56 -3.20 21.42
C GLU A 99 2.23 -3.49 20.73
N GLU A 100 1.88 -2.77 19.67
CA GLU A 100 0.65 -3.03 18.89
C GLU A 100 0.68 -4.41 18.23
N SER A 101 1.86 -4.84 17.78
CA SER A 101 2.05 -6.19 17.25
C SER A 101 1.82 -7.24 18.32
N ILE A 102 2.35 -7.04 19.54
CA ILE A 102 2.16 -7.95 20.67
C ILE A 102 0.67 -8.02 21.05
N LYS A 103 0.01 -6.88 21.25
CA LYS A 103 -1.43 -6.82 21.58
C LYS A 103 -2.30 -7.53 20.54
N ALA A 104 -2.02 -7.34 19.25
CA ALA A 104 -2.77 -8.00 18.20
C ALA A 104 -2.54 -9.52 18.16
N LEU A 105 -1.34 -9.98 18.55
CA LEU A 105 -1.02 -11.40 18.66
C LEU A 105 -1.69 -12.04 19.88
N GLU A 106 -1.64 -11.39 21.04
CA GLU A 106 -2.32 -11.83 22.25
C GLU A 106 -3.83 -11.97 22.01
N LYS A 107 -4.43 -10.96 21.39
CA LYS A 107 -5.84 -11.01 20.97
C LYS A 107 -6.12 -12.16 20.01
N ALA A 108 -5.25 -12.40 19.03
CA ALA A 108 -5.41 -13.49 18.07
C ALA A 108 -5.32 -14.88 18.73
N VAL A 109 -4.43 -15.05 19.71
CA VAL A 109 -4.30 -16.29 20.48
C VAL A 109 -5.53 -16.50 21.38
N GLY A 110 -6.01 -15.44 22.05
CA GLY A 110 -7.24 -15.50 22.85
C GLY A 110 -8.45 -15.96 22.04
N MET A 111 -8.70 -15.32 20.89
CA MET A 111 -9.78 -15.71 19.98
C MET A 111 -9.64 -17.15 19.48
N TYR A 112 -8.41 -17.63 19.25
CA TYR A 112 -8.20 -19.02 18.85
C TYR A 112 -8.54 -20.01 19.97
N LYS A 113 -8.20 -19.70 21.22
CA LYS A 113 -8.57 -20.50 22.39
C LYS A 113 -10.09 -20.55 22.61
N GLU A 114 -10.80 -19.49 22.25
CA GLU A 114 -12.26 -19.39 22.25
C GLU A 114 -12.92 -20.14 21.07
N GLY A 115 -12.14 -20.77 20.19
CA GLY A 115 -12.66 -21.54 19.05
C GLY A 115 -13.05 -20.70 17.83
N VAL A 116 -12.68 -19.42 17.77
CA VAL A 116 -12.97 -18.55 16.62
C VAL A 116 -12.24 -19.06 15.37
N PRO A 117 -12.91 -19.19 14.20
CA PRO A 117 -12.27 -19.63 12.98
C PRO A 117 -11.08 -18.74 12.56
N VAL A 118 -9.99 -19.38 12.14
CA VAL A 118 -8.73 -18.70 11.76
C VAL A 118 -8.91 -17.58 10.74
N LYS A 119 -9.81 -17.77 9.75
CA LYS A 119 -10.11 -16.74 8.73
C LYS A 119 -10.68 -15.46 9.36
N GLU A 120 -11.49 -15.61 10.40
CA GLU A 120 -12.11 -14.50 11.13
C GLU A 120 -11.12 -13.82 12.08
N ILE A 121 -10.20 -14.59 12.68
CA ILE A 121 -9.11 -14.03 13.48
C ILE A 121 -8.21 -13.12 12.63
N VAL A 122 -7.83 -13.57 11.41
CA VAL A 122 -7.00 -12.78 10.50
C VAL A 122 -7.68 -11.49 10.06
N SER A 123 -8.99 -11.51 9.81
CA SER A 123 -9.73 -10.31 9.41
C SER A 123 -9.85 -9.30 10.56
N LYS A 124 -10.14 -9.75 11.78
CA LYS A 124 -10.34 -8.90 12.97
C LYS A 124 -9.03 -8.37 13.58
N THR A 125 -7.94 -9.14 13.50
CA THR A 125 -6.66 -8.78 14.15
C THR A 125 -5.62 -8.24 13.18
N GLY A 126 -5.79 -8.45 11.87
CA GLY A 126 -4.81 -8.07 10.85
C GLY A 126 -3.48 -8.83 10.92
N VAL A 127 -3.38 -9.85 11.79
CA VAL A 127 -2.22 -10.75 11.86
C VAL A 127 -2.23 -11.64 10.62
N SER A 128 -1.08 -11.80 9.95
CA SER A 128 -1.01 -12.69 8.79
C SER A 128 -1.21 -14.15 9.19
N LEU A 129 -1.83 -14.94 8.30
CA LEU A 129 -2.12 -16.35 8.53
C LEU A 129 -0.86 -17.15 8.93
N ASN A 130 0.23 -16.96 8.19
CA ASN A 130 1.51 -17.63 8.48
C ASN A 130 2.04 -17.27 9.87
N ARG A 131 1.97 -15.99 10.25
CA ARG A 131 2.46 -15.52 11.56
C ARG A 131 1.61 -16.09 12.70
N LEU A 132 0.29 -16.16 12.51
CA LEU A 132 -0.61 -16.78 13.47
C LEU A 132 -0.26 -18.26 13.67
N TYR A 133 -0.08 -19.04 12.61
CA TYR A 133 0.27 -20.46 12.75
C TYR A 133 1.64 -20.71 13.39
N ILE A 134 2.65 -19.89 13.09
CA ILE A 134 3.96 -19.98 13.78
C ILE A 134 3.80 -19.82 15.28
N ILE A 135 2.96 -18.85 15.69
CA ILE A 135 2.74 -18.55 17.10
C ILE A 135 1.90 -19.63 17.76
N LEU A 136 0.80 -20.06 17.16
CA LEU A 136 -0.01 -21.17 17.69
C LEU A 136 0.82 -22.45 17.89
N LYS A 137 1.75 -22.73 16.97
CA LYS A 137 2.72 -23.82 17.12
C LYS A 137 3.66 -23.61 18.31
N ALA A 138 4.18 -22.40 18.52
CA ALA A 138 5.01 -22.07 19.68
C ALA A 138 4.25 -22.19 21.01
N TYR A 139 2.94 -21.98 21.01
CA TYR A 139 2.05 -22.19 22.18
C TYR A 139 1.53 -23.64 22.32
N ASN A 140 2.03 -24.60 21.52
CA ASN A 140 1.57 -26.00 21.50
C ASN A 140 0.06 -26.19 21.26
N LEU A 141 -0.60 -25.22 20.60
CA LEU A 141 -2.02 -25.31 20.28
C LEU A 141 -2.20 -26.13 18.99
N LYS A 142 -2.83 -27.31 19.11
CA LYS A 142 -3.15 -28.16 17.95
C LYS A 142 -4.09 -27.41 17.01
N ARG A 143 -3.93 -27.65 15.69
CA ARG A 143 -4.86 -27.14 14.69
C ARG A 143 -6.25 -27.71 14.98
N TYR A 144 -7.25 -26.84 15.10
CA TYR A 144 -8.64 -27.26 15.03
C TYR A 144 -8.89 -27.77 13.60
N ASN A 145 -8.76 -29.08 13.41
CA ASN A 145 -9.36 -29.76 12.26
C ASN A 145 -10.86 -29.83 12.55
N LYS A 146 -11.66 -29.15 11.74
CA LYS A 146 -13.10 -29.28 11.82
C LYS A 146 -13.48 -30.65 11.23
N ILE A 147 -14.27 -31.38 12.01
CA ILE A 147 -15.12 -32.55 11.69
C ILE A 147 -14.47 -33.95 11.88
N GLU A 148 -14.62 -34.51 13.08
CA GLU A 148 -15.13 -35.89 13.19
C GLU A 148 -16.64 -35.76 13.37
N ASN A 149 -17.40 -36.23 12.38
CA ASN A 149 -18.83 -36.47 12.50
C ASN A 149 -19.00 -37.71 13.39
N VAL A 150 -19.75 -37.58 14.48
CA VAL A 150 -20.49 -38.68 15.10
C VAL A 150 -21.96 -38.42 14.82
#